data_AF-A0A8H7R4U4-F1
#
_entry.id   AF-A0A8H7R4U4-F1
#
_cell.length_a   1.000
_cell.length_b   1.000
_cell.length_c   1.000
_cell.angle_alpha   90.00
_cell.angle_beta   90.00
_cell.angle_gamma   90.00
#
_symmetry.space_group_name_H-M   'P 1'
#
loop_
_entity.id
_entity.type
_entity.pdbx_description
1 polymer ?
#
loop_
_entity_poly.entity_id
_entity_poly.type
_entity_poly.pdbx_seq_one_letter_code
_entity_poly.pdbx_strand_id
1 'polypeptide(L)'
;MIQLAILPGPNSPKILDSFLRPIVEEFKDLSNHGLVIRRHGNVICKSKINLVIATGDIPAAASLAHNSGHMSTNDITASLREKTDFTSGRFDLEKGINIEPLFTSLPTFTHPTFFALEELHLIGQGIAKHVFELLTVLMKKTYNKAIALRYAPTEGELEEENITSAIDLHFTFGISKDKLIKIGNFIKLSRPTVPTTFSSKWENPIEQSVGNRGVDWIDFLVYMVPTAFVPALLHNNVKKPLLVLCKPCAVALKWRITREDLPMIKSAFNQWNTFFLNERRQKQIQPGVLKSVQHYLTHVPMMIEKQGSKVNAGANAGNVLERFAIYGHVNSLNTNLRETLNLLEPKKRTTNDFVSLDPSDDTTPELWSPLFQCPVSTLPCGVL
;
A
#
# COMPACT_ATOMS: atom_id res chain seq x y z
N MET A 1 9.56 -8.02 -17.35
CA MET A 1 8.08 -7.96 -17.22
C MET A 1 7.48 -8.63 -18.44
N ILE A 2 6.42 -9.43 -18.31
CA ILE A 2 5.69 -10.00 -19.47
C ILE A 2 4.49 -9.10 -19.74
N GLN A 3 4.30 -8.70 -20.99
CA GLN A 3 3.14 -7.92 -21.40
C GLN A 3 2.02 -8.86 -21.82
N LEU A 4 0.91 -8.87 -21.08
CA LEU A 4 -0.24 -9.75 -21.33
C LEU A 4 -1.29 -9.10 -22.25
N ALA A 5 -1.39 -7.77 -22.26
CA ALA A 5 -2.34 -7.03 -23.10
C ALA A 5 -1.86 -5.62 -23.44
N ILE A 6 -2.51 -5.03 -24.44
CA ILE A 6 -2.45 -3.61 -24.77
C ILE A 6 -3.89 -3.11 -24.75
N LEU A 7 -4.15 -2.00 -24.04
CA LEU A 7 -5.47 -1.37 -23.96
C LEU A 7 -5.46 -0.07 -24.79
N PRO A 8 -6.59 0.29 -25.43
CA PRO A 8 -6.69 1.56 -26.15
C PRO A 8 -6.59 2.76 -25.17
N GLY A 9 -5.80 3.76 -25.54
CA GLY A 9 -5.71 5.05 -24.85
C GLY A 9 -6.43 6.19 -25.61
N PRO A 10 -6.30 7.46 -25.16
CA PRO A 10 -5.48 7.93 -24.04
C PRO A 10 -6.14 7.76 -22.66
N ASN A 11 -7.46 7.53 -22.61
CA ASN A 11 -8.20 7.31 -21.38
C ASN A 11 -8.37 5.79 -21.13
N SER A 12 -8.58 5.40 -19.88
CA SER A 12 -8.91 4.01 -19.53
C SER A 12 -10.18 3.54 -20.26
N PRO A 13 -10.27 2.26 -20.69
CA PRO A 13 -11.49 1.72 -21.28
C PRO A 13 -12.70 1.89 -20.34
N LYS A 14 -13.87 2.25 -20.90
CA LYS A 14 -15.11 2.42 -20.11
C LYS A 14 -15.53 1.14 -19.37
N ILE A 15 -15.17 -0.01 -19.91
CA ILE A 15 -15.39 -1.34 -19.32
C ILE A 15 -14.02 -2.02 -19.35
N LEU A 16 -13.27 -1.96 -18.25
CA LEU A 16 -11.95 -2.58 -18.15
C LEU A 16 -12.07 -4.13 -18.20
N ASP A 17 -13.08 -4.67 -17.53
CA ASP A 17 -13.33 -6.10 -17.41
C ASP A 17 -13.48 -6.83 -18.75
N SER A 18 -13.99 -6.18 -19.81
CA SER A 18 -14.12 -6.84 -21.12
C SER A 18 -12.77 -7.19 -21.73
N PHE A 19 -11.72 -6.44 -21.41
CA PHE A 19 -10.35 -6.68 -21.85
C PHE A 19 -9.59 -7.64 -20.92
N LEU A 20 -9.91 -7.62 -19.62
CA LEU A 20 -9.26 -8.49 -18.63
C LEU A 20 -9.88 -9.89 -18.55
N ARG A 21 -11.15 -10.06 -18.97
CA ARG A 21 -11.89 -11.33 -18.89
C ARG A 21 -11.16 -12.52 -19.50
N PRO A 22 -10.65 -12.48 -20.74
CA PRO A 22 -9.91 -13.62 -21.30
C PRO A 22 -8.67 -14.00 -20.47
N ILE A 23 -7.98 -13.00 -19.91
CA ILE A 23 -6.77 -13.19 -19.10
C ILE A 23 -7.11 -13.84 -17.74
N VAL A 24 -8.20 -13.41 -17.10
CA VAL A 24 -8.65 -13.98 -15.82
C VAL A 24 -9.21 -15.39 -16.02
N GLU A 25 -9.90 -15.65 -17.13
CA GLU A 25 -10.38 -16.98 -17.51
C GLU A 25 -9.19 -17.93 -17.78
N GLU A 26 -8.14 -17.48 -18.47
CA GLU A 26 -6.90 -18.25 -18.66
C GLU A 26 -6.18 -18.51 -17.32
N PHE A 27 -6.06 -17.52 -16.43
CA PHE A 27 -5.51 -17.74 -15.09
C PHE A 27 -6.34 -18.74 -14.27
N LYS A 28 -7.66 -18.73 -14.41
CA LYS A 28 -8.56 -19.69 -13.74
C LYS A 28 -8.34 -21.10 -14.25
N ASP A 29 -8.21 -21.27 -15.57
CA ASP A 29 -7.90 -22.55 -16.19
C ASP A 29 -6.52 -23.08 -15.73
N LEU A 30 -5.48 -22.24 -15.78
CA LEU A 30 -4.12 -22.58 -15.34
C LEU A 30 -3.99 -22.81 -13.83
N SER A 31 -4.92 -22.28 -13.02
CA SER A 31 -5.01 -22.58 -11.58
C SER A 31 -5.63 -23.98 -11.35
N ASN A 32 -6.64 -24.33 -12.15
CA ASN A 32 -7.37 -25.59 -12.03
C ASN A 32 -6.58 -26.77 -12.63
N HIS A 33 -6.16 -26.65 -13.89
CA HIS A 33 -5.57 -27.72 -14.69
C HIS A 33 -4.03 -27.65 -14.76
N GLY A 34 -3.46 -26.45 -14.67
CA GLY A 34 -2.03 -26.23 -14.80
C GLY A 34 -1.50 -26.38 -16.23
N LEU A 35 -0.17 -26.33 -16.36
CA LEU A 35 0.55 -26.48 -17.62
C LEU A 35 1.62 -27.58 -17.55
N VAL A 36 2.01 -28.07 -18.73
CA VAL A 36 3.08 -29.05 -18.91
C VAL A 36 4.17 -28.44 -19.80
N ILE A 37 5.31 -28.09 -19.19
CA ILE A 37 6.48 -27.58 -19.91
C ILE A 37 7.24 -28.76 -20.51
N ARG A 38 7.37 -28.77 -21.84
CA ARG A 38 8.12 -29.80 -22.59
C ARG A 38 9.33 -29.19 -23.30
N ARG A 39 10.38 -29.98 -23.49
CA ARG A 39 11.55 -29.66 -24.33
C ARG A 39 12.00 -30.93 -25.04
N HIS A 40 12.10 -30.86 -26.37
CA HIS A 40 12.43 -32.01 -27.22
C HIS A 40 11.51 -33.21 -26.94
N GLY A 41 10.19 -32.98 -26.88
CA GLY A 41 9.16 -33.98 -26.55
C GLY A 41 9.02 -34.33 -25.06
N ASN A 42 10.14 -34.35 -24.33
CA ASN A 42 10.21 -34.73 -22.92
C ASN A 42 9.54 -33.68 -22.01
N VAL A 43 8.81 -34.14 -21.00
CA VAL A 43 8.25 -33.29 -19.93
C VAL A 43 9.37 -32.87 -18.99
N ILE A 44 9.62 -31.55 -18.88
CA ILE A 44 10.54 -30.99 -17.88
C ILE A 44 9.79 -30.74 -16.57
N CYS A 45 8.61 -30.13 -16.64
CA CYS A 45 7.91 -29.60 -15.48
C CYS A 45 6.40 -29.67 -15.71
N LYS A 46 5.65 -29.93 -14.62
CA LYS A 46 4.22 -29.64 -14.53
C LYS A 46 4.05 -28.60 -13.43
N SER A 47 3.33 -27.52 -13.71
CA SER A 47 3.11 -26.43 -12.75
C SER A 47 1.68 -25.94 -12.84
N LYS A 48 1.10 -25.52 -11.72
CA LYS A 48 -0.07 -24.63 -11.73
C LYS A 48 0.42 -23.18 -11.82
N ILE A 49 -0.36 -22.29 -12.44
CA ILE A 49 -0.14 -20.84 -12.36
C ILE A 49 -1.33 -20.25 -11.61
N ASN A 50 -1.03 -19.50 -10.57
CA ASN A 50 -2.01 -18.85 -9.72
C ASN A 50 -1.73 -17.34 -9.73
N LEU A 51 -2.73 -16.52 -10.02
CA LEU A 51 -2.62 -15.07 -9.85
C LEU A 51 -2.73 -14.75 -8.35
N VAL A 52 -1.68 -14.18 -7.76
CA VAL A 52 -1.59 -13.94 -6.31
C VAL A 52 -2.12 -12.56 -5.89
N ILE A 53 -2.07 -11.59 -6.81
CA ILE A 53 -2.27 -10.17 -6.54
C ILE A 53 -2.63 -9.45 -7.85
N ALA A 54 -3.57 -8.51 -7.79
CA ALA A 54 -3.83 -7.52 -8.82
C ALA A 54 -3.53 -6.14 -8.22
N THR A 55 -2.53 -5.43 -8.77
CA THR A 55 -1.98 -4.22 -8.15
C THR A 55 -1.75 -3.11 -9.15
N GLY A 56 -1.69 -1.87 -8.66
CA GLY A 56 -1.42 -0.66 -9.43
C GLY A 56 -1.38 0.57 -8.53
N ASP A 57 -1.50 1.74 -9.14
CA ASP A 57 -1.81 2.96 -8.40
C ASP A 57 -3.24 2.88 -7.82
N ILE A 58 -3.62 3.86 -6.99
CA ILE A 58 -4.94 3.86 -6.36
C ILE A 58 -6.06 3.80 -7.41
N PRO A 59 -6.06 4.60 -8.50
CA PRO A 59 -7.02 4.50 -9.61
C PRO A 59 -7.15 3.10 -10.20
N ALA A 60 -6.04 2.44 -10.55
CA ALA A 60 -6.06 1.10 -11.11
C ALA A 60 -6.63 0.10 -10.10
N ALA A 61 -6.13 0.08 -8.87
CA ALA A 61 -6.58 -0.86 -7.84
C ALA A 61 -8.08 -0.68 -7.49
N ALA A 62 -8.56 0.57 -7.39
CA ALA A 62 -9.96 0.86 -7.16
C ALA A 62 -10.87 0.43 -8.33
N SER A 63 -10.39 0.57 -9.56
CA SER A 63 -11.09 0.12 -10.76
C SER A 63 -11.16 -1.40 -10.84
N LEU A 64 -10.05 -2.10 -10.53
CA LEU A 64 -10.00 -3.57 -10.48
C LEU A 64 -10.89 -4.15 -9.38
N ALA A 65 -11.16 -3.38 -8.31
CA ALA A 65 -12.02 -3.73 -7.19
C ALA A 65 -13.48 -3.24 -7.33
N HIS A 66 -13.84 -2.58 -8.45
CA HIS A 66 -15.15 -1.92 -8.68
C HIS A 66 -15.62 -0.98 -7.56
N ASN A 67 -14.67 -0.28 -6.95
CA ASN A 67 -14.97 0.75 -5.94
C ASN A 67 -15.56 1.99 -6.62
N SER A 68 -16.39 2.75 -5.90
CA SER A 68 -16.94 4.05 -6.33
C SER A 68 -15.92 5.21 -6.43
N GLY A 69 -14.63 4.90 -6.64
CA GLY A 69 -13.52 5.84 -6.81
C GLY A 69 -12.89 6.33 -5.50
N HIS A 70 -11.82 7.14 -5.59
CA HIS A 70 -11.09 7.66 -4.41
C HIS A 70 -11.86 8.66 -3.55
N MET A 71 -13.06 9.02 -4.01
CA MET A 71 -13.94 10.02 -3.42
C MET A 71 -14.92 9.41 -2.41
N SER A 72 -14.89 8.09 -2.17
CA SER A 72 -15.61 7.50 -1.05
C SER A 72 -15.17 8.19 0.26
N THR A 73 -16.09 8.90 0.91
CA THR A 73 -15.86 9.73 2.12
C THR A 73 -15.65 8.90 3.39
N ASN A 74 -15.10 7.70 3.22
CA ASN A 74 -14.81 6.77 4.29
C ASN A 74 -13.56 7.27 5.01
N ASP A 75 -13.84 7.93 6.14
CA ASP A 75 -12.87 8.43 7.11
C ASP A 75 -11.92 7.31 7.55
N ILE A 76 -10.83 7.69 8.22
CA ILE A 76 -9.82 6.78 8.77
C ILE A 76 -10.40 5.74 9.76
N THR A 77 -11.62 5.98 10.25
CA THR A 77 -12.43 5.13 11.12
C THR A 77 -13.28 4.08 10.40
N ALA A 78 -13.34 4.10 9.07
CA ALA A 78 -14.12 3.12 8.31
C ALA A 78 -13.64 1.69 8.53
N SER A 79 -14.58 0.75 8.62
CA SER A 79 -14.27 -0.67 8.79
C SER A 79 -13.41 -1.21 7.65
N LEU A 80 -12.50 -2.14 7.98
CA LEU A 80 -11.83 -2.95 6.97
C LEU A 80 -12.88 -3.78 6.22
N ARG A 81 -12.69 -3.95 4.92
CA ARG A 81 -13.55 -4.80 4.09
C ARG A 81 -13.20 -6.28 4.24
N GLU A 82 -14.19 -7.13 4.02
CA GLU A 82 -14.07 -8.59 4.04
C GLU A 82 -14.22 -9.19 2.63
N LYS A 83 -13.95 -10.50 2.47
CA LYS A 83 -14.16 -11.21 1.19
C LYS A 83 -15.64 -11.14 0.75
N THR A 84 -16.54 -11.30 1.71
CA THR A 84 -18.00 -11.29 1.54
C THR A 84 -18.53 -9.99 0.93
N ASP A 85 -17.89 -8.84 1.20
CA ASP A 85 -18.25 -7.56 0.59
C ASP A 85 -18.11 -7.59 -0.94
N PHE A 86 -17.22 -8.43 -1.49
CA PHE A 86 -16.97 -8.55 -2.93
C PHE A 86 -17.73 -9.71 -3.59
N THR A 87 -18.14 -10.74 -2.83
CA THR A 87 -18.71 -11.99 -3.38
C THR A 87 -20.17 -12.26 -2.99
N SER A 88 -20.80 -11.40 -2.19
CA SER A 88 -22.15 -11.69 -1.66
C SER A 88 -23.30 -11.35 -2.60
N GLY A 89 -23.02 -10.82 -3.80
CA GLY A 89 -24.03 -10.33 -4.75
C GLY A 89 -24.84 -9.12 -4.25
N ARG A 90 -24.56 -8.63 -3.03
CA ARG A 90 -25.18 -7.43 -2.49
C ARG A 90 -24.42 -6.22 -3.00
N PHE A 91 -25.11 -5.40 -3.80
CA PHE A 91 -24.69 -4.07 -4.17
C PHE A 91 -24.69 -3.17 -2.92
N ASP A 92 -23.64 -3.28 -2.11
CA ASP A 92 -23.48 -2.50 -0.89
C ASP A 92 -23.06 -1.07 -1.26
N LEU A 93 -24.07 -0.27 -1.64
CA LEU A 93 -23.93 1.14 -1.97
C LEU A 93 -23.39 1.97 -0.79
N GLU A 94 -23.59 1.51 0.45
CA GLU A 94 -23.03 2.15 1.65
C GLU A 94 -21.52 1.90 1.77
N LYS A 95 -21.05 0.70 1.40
CA LYS A 95 -19.60 0.39 1.33
C LYS A 95 -18.93 0.82 0.02
N GLY A 96 -19.70 1.18 -1.01
CA GLY A 96 -19.19 1.70 -2.28
C GLY A 96 -18.52 0.65 -3.16
N ILE A 97 -19.14 -0.53 -3.31
CA ILE A 97 -18.80 -1.53 -4.33
C ILE A 97 -19.94 -1.55 -5.35
N ASN A 98 -19.62 -1.25 -6.61
CA ASN A 98 -20.64 -1.06 -7.64
C ASN A 98 -21.06 -2.35 -8.35
N ILE A 99 -20.12 -3.28 -8.54
CA ILE A 99 -20.25 -4.53 -9.30
C ILE A 99 -19.31 -5.57 -8.68
N GLU A 100 -19.64 -6.86 -8.71
CA GLU A 100 -18.70 -7.93 -8.34
C GLU A 100 -17.46 -7.93 -9.26
N PRO A 101 -16.22 -7.82 -8.72
CA PRO A 101 -15.01 -7.84 -9.53
C PRO A 101 -14.75 -9.16 -10.24
N LEU A 102 -14.36 -9.10 -11.51
CA LEU A 102 -13.94 -10.25 -12.32
C LEU A 102 -12.97 -11.22 -11.59
N PHE A 103 -12.08 -10.68 -10.76
CA PHE A 103 -11.07 -11.43 -10.02
C PHE A 103 -11.63 -12.26 -8.84
N THR A 104 -12.85 -12.02 -8.35
CA THR A 104 -13.46 -12.84 -7.29
C THR A 104 -13.64 -14.29 -7.72
N SER A 105 -13.77 -14.51 -9.03
CA SER A 105 -13.97 -15.82 -9.64
C SER A 105 -12.73 -16.74 -9.63
N LEU A 106 -11.58 -16.23 -9.18
CA LEU A 106 -10.31 -16.96 -9.04
C LEU A 106 -10.24 -17.68 -7.68
N PRO A 107 -9.70 -18.91 -7.62
CA PRO A 107 -9.55 -19.66 -6.36
C PRO A 107 -8.61 -18.96 -5.36
N THR A 108 -7.70 -18.10 -5.85
CA THR A 108 -6.80 -17.29 -5.03
C THR A 108 -7.43 -16.03 -4.42
N PHE A 109 -8.65 -15.66 -4.81
CA PHE A 109 -9.36 -14.53 -4.18
C PHE A 109 -9.87 -14.94 -2.79
N THR A 110 -9.00 -14.76 -1.80
CA THR A 110 -9.28 -15.09 -0.40
C THR A 110 -9.59 -13.86 0.46
N HIS A 111 -9.05 -12.70 0.12
CA HIS A 111 -9.13 -11.47 0.91
C HIS A 111 -9.08 -10.22 0.01
N PRO A 112 -9.63 -9.07 0.45
CA PRO A 112 -9.53 -7.80 -0.29
C PRO A 112 -8.09 -7.32 -0.53
N THR A 113 -7.12 -7.81 0.23
CA THR A 113 -5.67 -7.62 0.01
C THR A 113 -5.16 -8.21 -1.32
N PHE A 114 -6.02 -8.89 -2.09
CA PHE A 114 -5.77 -9.24 -3.48
C PHE A 114 -5.64 -7.98 -4.36
N PHE A 115 -6.42 -6.93 -4.08
CA PHE A 115 -6.36 -5.62 -4.74
C PHE A 115 -5.41 -4.67 -4.01
N ALA A 116 -4.13 -5.06 -3.90
CA ALA A 116 -3.17 -4.30 -3.10
C ALA A 116 -2.66 -3.05 -3.82
N LEU A 117 -2.46 -2.00 -3.02
CA LEU A 117 -1.85 -0.75 -3.49
C LEU A 117 -0.34 -0.86 -3.60
N GLU A 118 0.20 -0.26 -4.65
CA GLU A 118 1.64 -0.14 -4.85
C GLU A 118 2.26 0.87 -3.85
N GLU A 119 3.38 0.49 -3.22
CA GLU A 119 3.93 1.19 -2.06
C GLU A 119 4.52 2.58 -2.39
N LEU A 120 5.09 2.77 -3.60
CA LEU A 120 5.61 4.05 -4.07
C LEU A 120 4.49 5.07 -4.34
N HIS A 121 3.32 4.62 -4.77
CA HIS A 121 2.12 5.46 -4.87
C HIS A 121 1.49 5.73 -3.50
N LEU A 122 1.35 4.73 -2.62
CA LEU A 122 0.75 4.92 -1.30
C LEU A 122 1.64 5.76 -0.37
N ILE A 123 2.89 5.34 -0.14
CA ILE A 123 3.80 6.01 0.79
C ILE A 123 4.38 7.28 0.15
N GLY A 124 4.81 7.22 -1.12
CA GLY A 124 5.38 8.37 -1.82
C GLY A 124 4.33 9.40 -2.27
N GLN A 125 3.59 9.10 -3.35
CA GLN A 125 2.65 10.09 -3.91
C GLN A 125 1.42 10.39 -3.02
N GLY A 126 1.06 9.47 -2.12
CA GLY A 126 0.00 9.64 -1.14
C GLY A 126 0.48 10.31 0.15
N ILE A 127 1.07 9.54 1.05
CA ILE A 127 1.36 9.95 2.43
C ILE A 127 2.45 11.01 2.51
N ALA A 128 3.62 10.80 1.88
CA ALA A 128 4.74 11.72 1.97
C ALA A 128 4.41 13.09 1.35
N LYS A 129 3.75 13.10 0.20
CA LYS A 129 3.22 14.33 -0.42
C LYS A 129 2.18 15.03 0.46
N HIS A 130 1.30 14.27 1.13
CA HIS A 130 0.34 14.85 2.08
C HIS A 130 1.04 15.44 3.31
N VAL A 131 2.05 14.77 3.87
CA VAL A 131 2.91 15.31 4.94
C VAL A 131 3.62 16.58 4.48
N PHE A 132 4.14 16.64 3.26
CA PHE A 132 4.71 17.87 2.69
C PHE A 132 3.69 19.00 2.63
N GLU A 133 2.46 18.73 2.18
CA GLU A 133 1.38 19.72 2.13
C GLU A 133 1.04 20.28 3.53
N LEU A 134 0.99 19.42 4.56
CA LEU A 134 0.77 19.82 5.97
C LEU A 134 1.91 20.71 6.51
N LEU A 135 3.16 20.30 6.28
CA LEU A 135 4.34 21.03 6.76
C LEU A 135 4.59 22.36 6.04
N THR A 136 3.98 22.56 4.85
CA THR A 136 4.19 23.75 4.01
C THR A 136 2.96 24.65 3.87
N VAL A 137 1.88 24.41 4.64
CA VAL A 137 0.67 25.25 4.60
C VAL A 137 0.99 26.74 4.69
N LEU A 138 1.85 27.13 5.62
CA LEU A 138 2.18 28.54 5.91
C LEU A 138 3.04 29.23 4.82
N MET A 139 3.50 28.50 3.78
CA MET A 139 4.21 29.09 2.64
C MET A 139 3.29 29.58 1.52
N LYS A 140 2.09 28.98 1.39
CA LYS A 140 1.25 29.17 0.20
C LYS A 140 0.40 30.43 0.36
N LYS A 141 0.77 31.49 -0.38
CA LYS A 141 0.05 32.79 -0.38
C LYS A 141 -1.40 32.73 -0.86
N THR A 142 -1.83 31.63 -1.47
CA THR A 142 -3.17 31.44 -2.01
C THR A 142 -3.64 30.01 -1.78
N TYR A 143 -4.75 29.85 -1.05
CA TYR A 143 -5.49 28.59 -0.95
C TYR A 143 -6.23 28.30 -2.26
N ASN A 144 -5.49 27.94 -3.31
CA ASN A 144 -6.06 27.51 -4.57
C ASN A 144 -5.74 26.03 -4.82
N LYS A 145 -6.54 25.16 -4.17
CA LYS A 145 -6.98 23.83 -4.64
C LYS A 145 -7.88 23.13 -3.60
N ALA A 146 -9.20 23.31 -3.75
CA ALA A 146 -10.31 22.50 -3.23
C ALA A 146 -10.47 22.24 -1.71
N ILE A 147 -9.41 22.15 -0.91
CA ILE A 147 -9.47 21.79 0.51
C ILE A 147 -8.52 22.69 1.31
N ALA A 148 -9.06 23.45 2.26
CA ALA A 148 -8.25 24.10 3.29
C ALA A 148 -7.68 23.03 4.24
N LEU A 149 -6.40 23.13 4.60
CA LEU A 149 -5.74 22.18 5.51
C LEU A 149 -5.73 22.69 6.97
N ARG A 150 -5.63 24.00 7.15
CA ARG A 150 -5.77 24.68 8.45
C ARG A 150 -7.25 24.83 8.80
N TYR A 151 -7.61 24.56 10.06
CA TYR A 151 -8.95 24.87 10.54
C TYR A 151 -9.31 26.33 10.29
N ALA A 152 -10.54 26.55 9.84
CA ALA A 152 -11.12 27.84 9.55
C ALA A 152 -12.45 27.85 10.32
N PRO A 153 -12.50 28.54 11.48
CA PRO A 153 -13.69 28.59 12.31
C PRO A 153 -14.79 29.37 11.59
N THR A 154 -16.03 29.09 11.95
CA THR A 154 -17.16 29.95 11.55
C THR A 154 -17.15 31.25 12.35
N GLU A 155 -17.89 32.27 11.89
CA GLU A 155 -18.04 33.53 12.62
C GLU A 155 -18.64 33.30 14.02
N GLY A 156 -19.63 32.41 14.14
CA GLY A 156 -20.19 32.02 15.45
C GLY A 156 -19.19 31.32 16.38
N GLU A 157 -18.27 30.50 15.84
CA GLU A 157 -17.22 29.88 16.67
C GLU A 157 -16.18 30.90 17.16
N LEU A 158 -15.88 31.94 16.36
CA LEU A 158 -14.99 33.04 16.77
C LEU A 158 -15.64 33.86 17.90
N GLU A 159 -16.94 34.11 17.81
CA GLU A 159 -17.72 34.81 18.84
C GLU A 159 -17.85 33.99 20.14
N GLU A 160 -18.19 32.70 20.05
CA GLU A 160 -18.29 31.80 21.22
C GLU A 160 -16.95 31.60 21.95
N GLU A 161 -15.85 31.43 21.21
CA GLU A 161 -14.52 31.17 21.80
C GLU A 161 -13.72 32.46 22.09
N ASN A 162 -14.29 33.66 21.87
CA ASN A 162 -13.62 34.98 21.99
C ASN A 162 -12.31 35.11 21.18
N ILE A 163 -12.25 34.52 19.99
CA ILE A 163 -11.05 34.48 19.15
C ILE A 163 -11.03 35.68 18.21
N THR A 164 -10.05 36.57 18.38
CA THR A 164 -9.96 37.84 17.63
C THR A 164 -9.60 37.67 16.15
N SER A 165 -8.98 36.55 15.78
CA SER A 165 -8.71 36.21 14.39
C SER A 165 -8.48 34.71 14.18
N ALA A 166 -9.07 34.16 13.11
CA ALA A 166 -8.73 32.82 12.61
C ALA A 166 -7.24 32.66 12.23
N ILE A 167 -6.50 33.77 12.09
CA ILE A 167 -5.06 33.73 11.80
C ILE A 167 -4.21 33.39 13.03
N ASP A 168 -4.76 33.50 14.24
CA ASP A 168 -4.07 33.22 15.51
C ASP A 168 -4.30 31.77 16.01
N LEU A 169 -5.26 31.05 15.40
CA LEU A 169 -5.54 29.65 15.73
C LEU A 169 -4.31 28.75 15.55
N HIS A 170 -4.02 27.95 16.56
CA HIS A 170 -2.92 26.99 16.55
C HIS A 170 -3.04 26.04 15.34
N PHE A 171 -1.93 25.81 14.64
CA PHE A 171 -1.87 24.84 13.53
C PHE A 171 -0.72 23.88 13.78
N THR A 172 -1.07 22.66 14.13
CA THR A 172 -0.18 21.63 14.67
C THR A 172 1.06 21.35 13.82
N PHE A 173 0.96 21.39 12.49
CA PHE A 173 2.08 21.15 11.57
C PHE A 173 2.87 22.43 11.20
N GLY A 174 2.65 23.53 11.94
CA GLY A 174 3.24 24.84 11.67
C GLY A 174 4.76 24.85 11.70
N ILE A 175 5.36 25.29 10.60
CA ILE A 175 6.75 25.72 10.49
C ILE A 175 6.76 27.11 9.86
N SER A 176 7.50 28.06 10.46
CA SER A 176 7.57 29.43 9.93
C SER A 176 8.24 29.47 8.55
N LYS A 177 7.80 30.42 7.72
CA LYS A 177 8.32 30.63 6.36
C LYS A 177 9.85 30.70 6.30
N ASP A 178 10.48 31.44 7.20
CA ASP A 178 11.94 31.60 7.20
C ASP A 178 12.68 30.31 7.57
N LYS A 179 12.09 29.47 8.43
CA LYS A 179 12.61 28.13 8.73
C LYS A 179 12.48 27.21 7.51
N LEU A 180 11.35 27.25 6.80
CA LEU A 180 11.16 26.45 5.58
C LEU A 180 12.14 26.85 4.47
N ILE A 181 12.36 28.15 4.24
CA ILE A 181 13.36 28.63 3.28
C ILE A 181 14.77 28.14 3.67
N LYS A 182 15.14 28.23 4.95
CA LYS A 182 16.43 27.71 5.46
C LYS A 182 16.57 26.20 5.25
N ILE A 183 15.54 25.41 5.57
CA ILE A 183 15.51 23.95 5.32
C ILE A 183 15.74 23.64 3.84
N GLY A 184 15.00 24.31 2.95
CA GLY A 184 15.14 24.11 1.51
C GLY A 184 16.56 24.34 1.00
N ASN A 185 17.19 25.43 1.47
CA ASN A 185 18.58 25.75 1.16
C ASN A 185 19.57 24.73 1.74
N PHE A 186 19.39 24.27 2.99
CA PHE A 186 20.27 23.26 3.58
C PHE A 186 20.16 21.90 2.87
N ILE A 187 18.96 21.47 2.47
CA ILE A 187 18.78 20.24 1.68
C ILE A 187 19.52 20.36 0.33
N LYS A 188 19.36 21.49 -0.37
CA LYS A 188 20.07 21.79 -1.63
C LYS A 188 21.59 21.78 -1.47
N LEU A 189 22.10 22.38 -0.40
CA LEU A 189 23.53 22.39 -0.05
C LEU A 189 24.07 21.01 0.35
N SER A 190 23.23 20.14 0.94
CA SER A 190 23.63 18.78 1.32
C SER A 190 23.80 17.84 0.11
N ARG A 191 23.17 18.13 -1.04
CA ARG A 191 23.13 17.25 -2.23
C ARG A 191 24.49 16.64 -2.64
N PRO A 192 25.63 17.35 -2.63
CA PRO A 192 26.93 16.76 -2.99
C PRO A 192 27.47 15.73 -1.99
N THR A 193 26.91 15.67 -0.77
CA THR A 193 27.29 14.73 0.30
C THR A 193 26.37 13.51 0.38
N VAL A 194 25.28 13.50 -0.38
CA VAL A 194 24.30 12.41 -0.39
C VAL A 194 24.84 11.25 -1.24
N PRO A 195 24.86 10.01 -0.73
CA PRO A 195 25.29 8.85 -1.50
C PRO A 195 24.48 8.69 -2.80
N THR A 196 25.14 8.30 -3.89
CA THR A 196 24.50 8.05 -5.19
C THR A 196 23.54 6.84 -5.18
N THR A 197 23.48 6.09 -4.07
CA THR A 197 22.48 5.04 -3.83
C THR A 197 21.07 5.60 -3.57
N PHE A 198 20.93 6.90 -3.31
CA PHE A 198 19.63 7.55 -3.24
C PHE A 198 19.10 7.84 -4.65
N SER A 199 18.01 7.17 -5.03
CA SER A 199 17.39 7.31 -6.36
C SER A 199 16.62 8.62 -6.54
N SER A 200 16.49 9.45 -5.50
CA SER A 200 15.86 10.78 -5.58
C SER A 200 16.80 11.86 -6.12
N LYS A 201 16.20 12.93 -6.62
CA LYS A 201 16.93 14.11 -7.13
C LYS A 201 17.65 14.94 -6.05
N TRP A 202 17.26 14.76 -4.78
CA TRP A 202 17.73 15.50 -3.60
C TRP A 202 17.86 17.02 -3.80
N GLU A 203 16.78 17.64 -4.26
CA GLU A 203 16.70 19.08 -4.52
C GLU A 203 15.97 19.83 -3.40
N ASN A 204 15.92 21.16 -3.48
CA ASN A 204 15.13 21.99 -2.56
C ASN A 204 13.64 21.64 -2.68
N PRO A 205 13.01 20.97 -1.70
CA PRO A 205 11.63 20.53 -1.82
C PRO A 205 10.64 21.70 -1.74
N ILE A 206 11.05 22.85 -1.20
CA ILE A 206 10.23 24.05 -1.06
C ILE A 206 10.13 24.80 -2.39
N GLU A 207 11.23 24.92 -3.13
CA GLU A 207 11.28 25.56 -4.46
C GLU A 207 10.73 24.62 -5.55
N GLN A 208 11.05 23.33 -5.50
CA GLN A 208 10.82 22.37 -6.58
C GLN A 208 9.91 21.22 -6.12
N SER A 209 8.68 21.57 -5.72
CA SER A 209 7.63 20.63 -5.28
C SER A 209 6.79 20.02 -6.41
N VAL A 210 6.92 20.54 -7.64
CA VAL A 210 6.24 20.03 -8.84
C VAL A 210 7.15 19.03 -9.58
N GLY A 211 6.57 17.96 -10.12
CA GLY A 211 7.30 16.94 -10.89
C GLY A 211 8.01 15.87 -10.05
N ASN A 212 7.91 15.92 -8.73
CA ASN A 212 8.49 14.91 -7.82
C ASN A 212 7.85 13.53 -8.04
N ARG A 213 8.69 12.52 -8.27
CA ARG A 213 8.32 11.10 -8.40
C ARG A 213 8.06 10.51 -7.01
N GLY A 214 7.49 9.30 -6.95
CA GLY A 214 7.23 8.65 -5.66
C GLY A 214 8.50 8.38 -4.84
N VAL A 215 9.64 8.06 -5.50
CA VAL A 215 10.95 7.93 -4.82
C VAL A 215 11.43 9.25 -4.20
N ASP A 216 11.19 10.39 -4.87
CA ASP A 216 11.58 11.71 -4.36
C ASP A 216 10.75 12.06 -3.10
N TRP A 217 9.49 11.62 -3.06
CA TRP A 217 8.63 11.77 -1.88
C TRP A 217 8.96 10.76 -0.76
N ILE A 218 9.33 9.52 -1.08
CA ILE A 218 9.80 8.54 -0.10
C ILE A 218 11.02 9.09 0.65
N ASP A 219 12.03 9.58 -0.08
CA ASP A 219 13.25 10.09 0.54
C ASP A 219 12.98 11.35 1.39
N PHE A 220 12.05 12.19 0.93
CA PHE A 220 11.54 13.30 1.74
C PHE A 220 10.94 12.82 3.08
N LEU A 221 10.03 11.84 3.07
CA LEU A 221 9.36 11.38 4.30
C LEU A 221 10.30 10.59 5.22
N VAL A 222 11.16 9.73 4.68
CA VAL A 222 12.01 8.84 5.47
C VAL A 222 13.24 9.55 6.04
N TYR A 223 13.83 10.50 5.30
CA TYR A 223 15.09 11.14 5.69
C TYR A 223 14.95 12.64 5.95
N MET A 224 14.35 13.41 5.04
CA MET A 224 14.28 14.87 5.19
C MET A 224 13.34 15.29 6.33
N VAL A 225 12.19 14.64 6.47
CA VAL A 225 11.21 14.97 7.52
C VAL A 225 11.78 14.79 8.93
N PRO A 226 12.36 13.62 9.31
CA PRO A 226 12.96 13.44 10.63
C PRO A 226 14.15 14.38 10.92
N THR A 227 14.98 14.68 9.92
CA THR A 227 16.24 15.40 10.13
C THR A 227 16.11 16.93 10.05
N ALA A 228 15.28 17.46 9.16
CA ALA A 228 15.20 18.89 8.87
C ALA A 228 13.85 19.52 9.25
N PHE A 229 12.72 18.83 9.05
CA PHE A 229 11.40 19.40 9.32
C PHE A 229 10.94 19.21 10.77
N VAL A 230 11.14 18.02 11.35
CA VAL A 230 10.74 17.73 12.75
C VAL A 230 11.39 18.68 13.77
N PRO A 231 12.70 19.03 13.69
CA PRO A 231 13.29 20.02 14.60
C PRO A 231 12.72 21.43 14.43
N ALA A 232 12.23 21.78 13.23
CA ALA A 232 11.75 23.11 12.91
C ALA A 232 10.30 23.38 13.33
N LEU A 233 9.49 22.31 13.53
CA LEU A 233 8.11 22.37 14.02
C LEU A 233 7.99 23.23 15.28
N LEU A 234 7.01 24.15 15.24
CA LEU A 234 6.70 25.07 16.34
C LEU A 234 6.18 24.32 17.57
N HIS A 235 5.44 23.23 17.37
CA HIS A 235 4.72 22.53 18.43
C HIS A 235 5.34 21.15 18.69
N ASN A 236 5.38 20.74 19.97
CA ASN A 236 6.08 19.52 20.39
C ASN A 236 5.18 18.27 20.35
N ASN A 237 3.85 18.43 20.44
CA ASN A 237 2.86 17.34 20.35
C ASN A 237 3.03 16.51 19.06
N VAL A 238 3.26 17.17 17.93
CA VAL A 238 3.37 16.54 16.60
C VAL A 238 4.70 15.83 16.31
N LYS A 239 5.79 16.19 17.00
CA LYS A 239 7.14 15.64 16.73
C LYS A 239 7.19 14.12 16.97
N LYS A 240 6.65 13.69 18.11
CA LYS A 240 6.29 12.31 18.49
C LYS A 240 5.64 11.51 17.33
N PRO A 241 4.36 11.80 17.04
CA PRO A 241 3.56 11.16 16.01
C PRO A 241 4.20 11.18 14.61
N LEU A 242 4.81 12.28 14.18
CA LEU A 242 5.38 12.36 12.83
C LEU A 242 6.58 11.43 12.66
N LEU A 243 7.45 11.30 13.67
CA LEU A 243 8.52 10.29 13.67
C LEU A 243 7.97 8.86 13.74
N VAL A 244 6.87 8.66 14.48
CA VAL A 244 6.14 7.38 14.56
C VAL A 244 5.48 7.01 13.22
N LEU A 245 5.17 7.97 12.33
CA LEU A 245 4.76 7.70 10.95
C LEU A 245 5.95 7.33 10.05
N CYS A 246 7.08 8.04 10.17
CA CYS A 246 8.23 7.84 9.30
C CYS A 246 8.83 6.41 9.43
N LYS A 247 8.91 5.89 10.66
CA LYS A 247 9.49 4.57 10.97
C LYS A 247 8.77 3.38 10.28
N PRO A 248 7.46 3.15 10.44
CA PRO A 248 6.76 2.05 9.79
C PRO A 248 6.74 2.18 8.28
N CYS A 249 6.67 3.40 7.72
CA CYS A 249 6.85 3.62 6.29
C CYS A 249 8.23 3.15 5.80
N ALA A 250 9.31 3.50 6.49
CA ALA A 250 10.66 3.03 6.18
C ALA A 250 10.80 1.50 6.30
N VAL A 251 10.11 0.88 7.26
CA VAL A 251 10.11 -0.59 7.44
C VAL A 251 9.29 -1.28 6.34
N ALA A 252 8.15 -0.74 5.93
CA ALA A 252 7.33 -1.26 4.83
C ALA A 252 8.07 -1.24 3.47
N LEU A 253 9.02 -0.32 3.30
CA LEU A 253 9.86 -0.21 2.10
C LEU A 253 11.10 -1.14 2.12
N LYS A 254 11.33 -1.92 3.18
CA LYS A 254 12.45 -2.88 3.24
C LYS A 254 12.27 -4.02 2.23
N TRP A 255 13.41 -4.54 1.76
CA TRP A 255 13.52 -5.76 0.94
C TRP A 255 12.95 -7.04 1.59
N ARG A 256 12.85 -7.07 2.92
CA ARG A 256 12.32 -8.17 3.73
C ARG A 256 11.66 -7.58 4.98
N ILE A 257 10.41 -7.98 5.22
CA ILE A 257 9.62 -7.59 6.39
C ILE A 257 9.34 -8.85 7.20
N THR A 258 9.74 -8.84 8.47
CA THR A 258 9.66 -9.99 9.37
C THR A 258 8.34 -10.02 10.15
N ARG A 259 8.00 -11.14 10.81
CA ARG A 259 6.75 -11.23 11.59
C ARG A 259 6.84 -10.36 12.84
N GLU A 260 8.07 -10.10 13.28
CA GLU A 260 8.46 -9.27 14.40
C GLU A 260 8.32 -7.76 14.06
N ASP A 261 8.45 -7.37 12.78
CA ASP A 261 8.15 -6.00 12.34
C ASP A 261 6.64 -5.70 12.40
N LEU A 262 5.75 -6.69 12.15
CA LEU A 262 4.30 -6.48 12.01
C LEU A 262 3.62 -5.80 13.22
N PRO A 263 3.81 -6.23 14.48
CA PRO A 263 3.25 -5.55 15.65
C PRO A 263 3.67 -4.08 15.77
N MET A 264 4.92 -3.79 15.40
CA MET A 264 5.46 -2.42 15.40
C MET A 264 4.79 -1.56 14.32
N ILE A 265 4.62 -2.09 13.10
CA ILE A 265 3.91 -1.38 12.01
C ILE A 265 2.44 -1.13 12.39
N LYS A 266 1.73 -2.16 12.89
CA LYS A 266 0.34 -2.06 13.38
C LYS A 266 0.21 -0.97 14.46
N SER A 267 1.05 -1.04 15.48
CA SER A 267 1.02 -0.07 16.59
C SER A 267 1.35 1.36 16.14
N ALA A 268 2.32 1.54 15.24
CA ALA A 268 2.76 2.85 14.80
C ALA A 268 1.74 3.56 13.91
N PHE A 269 1.12 2.86 12.95
CA PHE A 269 0.03 3.45 12.16
C PHE A 269 -1.22 3.73 13.01
N ASN A 270 -1.56 2.87 13.97
CA ASN A 270 -2.65 3.16 14.91
C ASN A 270 -2.37 4.41 15.75
N GLN A 271 -1.15 4.57 16.28
CA GLN A 271 -0.75 5.78 17.01
C GLN A 271 -0.84 7.06 16.16
N TRP A 272 -0.37 7.00 14.90
CA TRP A 272 -0.51 8.11 13.95
C TRP A 272 -1.99 8.45 13.71
N ASN A 273 -2.83 7.45 13.44
CA ASN A 273 -4.25 7.64 13.14
C ASN A 273 -5.03 8.21 14.34
N THR A 274 -4.77 7.70 15.56
CA THR A 274 -5.35 8.23 16.80
C THR A 274 -4.93 9.67 17.05
N PHE A 275 -3.66 10.03 16.80
CA PHE A 275 -3.21 11.41 16.87
C PHE A 275 -3.94 12.29 15.86
N PHE A 276 -4.00 11.89 14.60
CA PHE A 276 -4.61 12.66 13.52
C PHE A 276 -6.12 12.90 13.74
N LEU A 277 -6.84 11.91 14.28
CA LEU A 277 -8.23 12.04 14.72
C LEU A 277 -8.39 13.01 15.90
N ASN A 278 -7.48 12.98 16.87
CA ASN A 278 -7.51 13.90 18.01
C ASN A 278 -7.31 15.36 17.57
N GLU A 279 -6.35 15.61 16.68
CA GLU A 279 -6.08 16.95 16.14
C GLU A 279 -7.28 17.51 15.35
N ARG A 280 -8.03 16.66 14.61
CA ARG A 280 -9.32 17.06 14.02
C ARG A 280 -10.37 17.38 15.08
N ARG A 281 -10.54 16.52 16.08
CA ARG A 281 -11.52 16.71 17.16
C ARG A 281 -11.25 18.01 17.95
N GLN A 282 -9.98 18.39 18.09
CA GLN A 282 -9.53 19.62 18.72
C GLN A 282 -9.54 20.83 17.77
N LYS A 283 -10.15 20.74 16.58
CA LYS A 283 -10.21 21.81 15.57
C LYS A 283 -8.83 22.39 15.17
N GLN A 284 -7.76 21.58 15.24
CA GLN A 284 -6.40 22.01 14.87
C GLN A 284 -6.11 21.81 13.37
N ILE A 285 -6.83 20.87 12.75
CA ILE A 285 -6.79 20.56 11.32
C ILE A 285 -8.22 20.45 10.76
N GLN A 286 -8.40 20.75 9.47
CA GLN A 286 -9.70 20.62 8.81
C GLN A 286 -10.13 19.15 8.68
N PRO A 287 -11.45 18.82 8.75
CA PRO A 287 -11.93 17.48 8.44
C PRO A 287 -11.50 16.97 7.05
N GLY A 288 -11.47 17.83 6.04
CA GLY A 288 -11.01 17.50 4.68
C GLY A 288 -9.54 17.08 4.56
N VAL A 289 -8.74 17.23 5.63
CA VAL A 289 -7.37 16.70 5.70
C VAL A 289 -7.36 15.17 5.71
N LEU A 290 -8.44 14.51 6.14
CA LEU A 290 -8.55 13.04 6.19
C LEU A 290 -8.82 12.44 4.81
N LYS A 291 -7.81 12.53 3.94
CA LYS A 291 -7.78 11.87 2.63
C LYS A 291 -7.80 10.35 2.78
N SER A 292 -8.41 9.65 1.82
CA SER A 292 -8.46 8.18 1.75
C SER A 292 -7.09 7.49 1.86
N VAL A 293 -5.99 8.15 1.44
CA VAL A 293 -4.62 7.64 1.66
C VAL A 293 -4.26 7.39 3.14
N GLN A 294 -4.82 8.16 4.08
CA GLN A 294 -4.60 7.94 5.52
C GLN A 294 -5.33 6.66 6.00
N HIS A 295 -6.56 6.42 5.51
CA HIS A 295 -7.25 5.16 5.76
C HIS A 295 -6.46 3.97 5.18
N TYR A 296 -5.90 4.08 3.98
CA TYR A 296 -5.11 3.01 3.35
C TYR A 296 -3.87 2.57 4.15
N LEU A 297 -3.31 3.41 5.03
CA LEU A 297 -2.24 2.98 5.96
C LEU A 297 -2.70 1.87 6.93
N THR A 298 -3.98 1.82 7.30
CA THR A 298 -4.54 0.74 8.15
C THR A 298 -4.49 -0.63 7.47
N HIS A 299 -4.49 -0.66 6.13
CA HIS A 299 -4.45 -1.90 5.34
C HIS A 299 -3.03 -2.43 5.18
N VAL A 300 -1.98 -1.61 5.30
CA VAL A 300 -0.58 -2.02 5.07
C VAL A 300 -0.17 -3.23 5.93
N PRO A 301 -0.43 -3.28 7.25
CA PRO A 301 -0.08 -4.45 8.05
C PRO A 301 -0.91 -5.69 7.67
N MET A 302 -2.18 -5.52 7.30
CA MET A 302 -3.03 -6.62 6.85
C MET A 302 -2.55 -7.18 5.50
N MET A 303 -2.14 -6.32 4.57
CA MET A 303 -1.54 -6.73 3.30
C MET A 303 -0.24 -7.52 3.53
N ILE A 304 0.68 -7.00 4.36
CA ILE A 304 1.92 -7.71 4.73
C ILE A 304 1.62 -9.05 5.39
N GLU A 305 0.61 -9.13 6.27
CA GLU A 305 0.23 -10.36 6.97
C GLU A 305 -0.40 -11.41 6.03
N LYS A 306 -1.38 -11.02 5.23
CA LYS A 306 -2.16 -11.91 4.35
C LYS A 306 -1.44 -12.30 3.07
N GLN A 307 -0.55 -11.46 2.53
CA GLN A 307 0.38 -11.84 1.46
C GLN A 307 1.61 -12.59 1.98
N GLY A 308 1.64 -12.84 3.30
CA GLY A 308 2.72 -13.45 4.05
C GLY A 308 3.79 -12.44 4.41
N SER A 309 4.08 -12.29 5.71
CA SER A 309 5.33 -11.69 6.15
C SER A 309 6.46 -12.61 5.64
N LYS A 310 7.13 -12.15 4.58
CA LYS A 310 7.99 -12.98 3.74
C LYS A 310 9.30 -13.27 4.46
N VAL A 311 9.30 -14.28 5.32
CA VAL A 311 10.53 -14.78 5.94
C VAL A 311 11.51 -15.27 4.85
N ASN A 312 11.04 -15.78 3.69
CA ASN A 312 11.94 -16.20 2.59
C ASN A 312 11.39 -16.01 1.16
N ALA A 313 10.30 -15.26 0.93
CA ALA A 313 9.90 -14.89 -0.43
C ALA A 313 10.44 -13.50 -0.79
N GLY A 314 10.93 -13.34 -2.02
CA GLY A 314 11.41 -12.05 -2.48
C GLY A 314 10.28 -11.06 -2.80
N ALA A 315 10.70 -9.79 -2.84
CA ALA A 315 10.09 -8.67 -3.57
C ALA A 315 8.72 -8.15 -3.12
N ASN A 316 8.72 -6.87 -2.73
CA ASN A 316 7.62 -5.92 -2.95
C ASN A 316 7.48 -5.70 -4.47
N ALA A 317 6.28 -5.41 -4.96
CA ALA A 317 6.03 -5.33 -6.41
C ALA A 317 6.85 -4.21 -7.08
N GLY A 318 6.99 -3.05 -6.44
CA GLY A 318 7.83 -1.95 -6.92
C GLY A 318 9.31 -2.35 -7.12
N ASN A 319 9.89 -3.09 -6.17
CA ASN A 319 11.29 -3.51 -6.25
C ASN A 319 11.56 -4.56 -7.35
N VAL A 320 10.53 -5.16 -7.97
CA VAL A 320 10.71 -6.05 -9.14
C VAL A 320 11.20 -5.25 -10.36
N LEU A 321 10.75 -4.01 -10.53
CA LEU A 321 11.20 -3.14 -11.61
C LEU A 321 12.61 -2.59 -11.35
N GLU A 322 12.90 -2.19 -10.11
CA GLU A 322 14.24 -1.74 -9.71
C GLU A 322 15.29 -2.85 -9.86
N ARG A 323 14.92 -4.11 -9.57
CA ARG A 323 15.77 -5.28 -9.88
C ARG A 323 16.18 -5.34 -11.35
N PHE A 324 15.31 -5.06 -12.32
CA PHE A 324 15.70 -5.10 -13.74
C PHE A 324 16.76 -4.05 -14.08
N ALA A 325 16.70 -2.86 -13.48
CA ALA A 325 17.72 -1.82 -13.65
C ALA A 325 19.05 -2.21 -12.99
N ILE A 326 19.00 -2.73 -11.75
CA ILE A 326 20.19 -3.20 -11.03
C ILE A 326 20.84 -4.38 -11.73
N TYR A 327 20.08 -5.35 -12.26
CA TYR A 327 20.61 -6.46 -13.06
C TYR A 327 21.33 -5.97 -14.32
N GLY A 328 20.84 -4.91 -14.97
CA GLY A 328 21.54 -4.28 -16.10
C GLY A 328 22.91 -3.72 -15.73
N HIS A 329 23.03 -3.08 -14.56
CA HIS A 329 24.30 -2.56 -14.05
C HIS A 329 25.23 -3.68 -13.53
N VAL A 330 24.70 -4.66 -12.80
CA VAL A 330 25.48 -5.79 -12.25
C VAL A 330 26.03 -6.68 -13.37
N ASN A 331 25.30 -6.87 -14.47
CA ASN A 331 25.82 -7.55 -15.67
C ASN A 331 26.93 -6.77 -16.41
N SER A 332 27.14 -5.49 -16.09
CA SER A 332 28.31 -4.72 -16.58
C SER A 332 29.56 -4.89 -15.72
N LEU A 333 29.43 -5.48 -14.53
CA LEU A 333 30.55 -5.79 -13.64
C LEU A 333 31.08 -7.20 -13.96
N ASN A 334 32.38 -7.31 -14.19
CA ASN A 334 33.02 -8.53 -14.68
C ASN A 334 33.25 -9.57 -13.55
N THR A 335 32.19 -9.90 -12.81
CA THR A 335 32.18 -10.87 -11.70
C THR A 335 31.28 -12.04 -12.08
N ASN A 336 31.75 -13.27 -11.87
CA ASN A 336 31.00 -14.48 -12.26
C ASN A 336 29.81 -14.72 -11.32
N LEU A 337 28.67 -14.10 -11.63
CA LEU A 337 27.44 -14.22 -10.85
C LEU A 337 26.95 -15.67 -10.69
N ARG A 338 27.40 -16.61 -11.54
CA ARG A 338 26.91 -17.99 -11.58
C ARG A 338 27.28 -18.78 -10.33
N GLU A 339 28.45 -18.52 -9.73
CA GLU A 339 28.85 -19.15 -8.47
C GLU A 339 28.04 -18.59 -7.29
N THR A 340 27.81 -17.29 -7.23
CA THR A 340 26.98 -16.66 -6.18
C THR A 340 25.49 -17.01 -6.33
N LEU A 341 25.02 -17.19 -7.57
CA LEU A 341 23.66 -17.64 -7.89
C LEU A 341 23.41 -19.12 -7.60
N ASN A 342 24.42 -19.95 -7.29
CA ASN A 342 24.17 -21.33 -6.84
C ASN A 342 23.40 -21.39 -5.50
N LEU A 343 23.38 -20.29 -4.72
CA LEU A 343 22.48 -20.14 -3.57
C LEU A 343 21.01 -19.87 -3.95
N LEU A 344 20.74 -19.60 -5.23
CA LEU A 344 19.44 -19.31 -5.82
C LEU A 344 19.04 -20.30 -6.92
N GLU A 345 19.78 -21.41 -7.09
CA GLU A 345 19.20 -22.57 -7.78
C GLU A 345 17.89 -22.97 -7.09
N PRO A 346 16.83 -23.31 -7.83
CA PRO A 346 15.63 -23.87 -7.23
C PRO A 346 16.00 -25.21 -6.58
N LYS A 347 16.22 -25.20 -5.27
CA LYS A 347 16.28 -26.44 -4.47
C LYS A 347 15.09 -27.28 -4.89
N LYS A 348 15.34 -28.54 -5.30
CA LYS A 348 14.30 -29.46 -5.77
C LYS A 348 13.21 -29.58 -4.70
N ARG A 349 12.13 -28.83 -4.90
CA ARG A 349 10.97 -28.84 -4.02
C ARG A 349 10.22 -30.13 -4.28
N THR A 350 10.06 -30.91 -3.22
CA THR A 350 9.08 -31.97 -3.18
C THR A 350 7.69 -31.35 -3.08
N THR A 351 6.64 -32.16 -3.23
CA THR A 351 5.24 -31.71 -3.05
C THR A 351 4.95 -31.14 -1.65
N ASN A 352 5.87 -31.32 -0.70
CA ASN A 352 5.75 -30.87 0.68
C ASN A 352 6.36 -29.45 0.91
N ASP A 353 7.09 -28.90 -0.07
CA ASP A 353 7.77 -27.60 0.02
C ASP A 353 6.95 -26.42 -0.57
N PHE A 354 5.75 -26.72 -1.07
CA PHE A 354 4.70 -25.75 -1.30
C PHE A 354 3.70 -25.88 -0.15
N VAL A 355 3.17 -24.76 0.34
CA VAL A 355 1.98 -24.80 1.20
C VAL A 355 0.88 -25.46 0.38
N SER A 356 0.46 -26.65 0.81
CA SER A 356 -0.78 -27.24 0.32
C SER A 356 -1.90 -26.32 0.76
N LEU A 357 -2.38 -25.48 -0.16
CA LEU A 357 -3.66 -24.80 0.00
C LEU A 357 -4.75 -25.84 -0.24
N ASP A 358 -4.93 -26.71 0.74
CA ASP A 358 -6.10 -27.56 0.81
C ASP A 358 -7.30 -26.62 1.00
N PRO A 359 -8.30 -26.61 0.11
CA PRO A 359 -9.52 -25.81 0.29
C PRO A 359 -10.35 -26.24 1.52
N SER A 360 -9.90 -27.25 2.26
CA SER A 360 -10.56 -27.89 3.40
C SER A 360 -9.76 -27.82 4.72
N ASP A 361 -8.58 -27.17 4.80
CA ASP A 361 -7.73 -27.17 6.01
C ASP A 361 -8.40 -26.48 7.22
N ASP A 362 -8.60 -27.27 8.28
CA ASP A 362 -9.31 -26.92 9.51
C ASP A 362 -8.52 -27.24 10.80
N THR A 363 -7.17 -27.18 10.78
CA THR A 363 -6.33 -27.65 11.91
C THR A 363 -5.22 -26.70 12.43
N THR A 364 -5.39 -25.37 12.31
CA THR A 364 -4.62 -24.41 13.14
C THR A 364 -5.56 -23.31 13.68
N PRO A 365 -5.51 -22.97 14.98
CA PRO A 365 -6.72 -22.64 15.76
C PRO A 365 -7.51 -21.40 15.27
N GLU A 366 -8.85 -21.45 15.23
CA GLU A 366 -9.75 -22.58 15.55
C GLU A 366 -11.08 -22.48 14.78
N LEU A 367 -11.55 -23.46 14.00
CA LEU A 367 -10.91 -24.59 13.30
C LEU A 367 -9.96 -25.54 14.08
N TRP A 368 -10.58 -26.44 14.86
CA TRP A 368 -10.18 -27.84 15.15
C TRP A 368 -11.49 -28.61 15.46
N SER A 369 -11.71 -29.91 15.23
CA SER A 369 -10.99 -30.99 14.49
C SER A 369 -11.97 -32.19 14.36
N PRO A 370 -11.75 -33.18 13.47
CA PRO A 370 -12.77 -34.20 13.20
C PRO A 370 -12.96 -35.25 14.31
N LEU A 371 -14.19 -35.74 14.42
CA LEU A 371 -14.65 -36.69 15.45
C LEU A 371 -13.96 -38.07 15.40
N PHE A 372 -13.83 -38.69 16.57
CA PHE A 372 -13.46 -40.10 16.70
C PHE A 372 -14.44 -41.01 15.93
N GLN A 373 -13.88 -42.05 15.29
CA GLN A 373 -14.64 -43.08 14.59
C GLN A 373 -15.58 -43.85 15.53
N CYS A 374 -16.79 -44.13 15.05
CA CYS A 374 -17.63 -45.23 15.54
C CYS A 374 -18.12 -46.04 14.31
N PRO A 375 -18.32 -47.37 14.40
CA PRO A 375 -18.25 -48.25 13.21
C PRO A 375 -19.41 -48.15 12.21
N VAL A 376 -19.13 -48.67 11.02
CA VAL A 376 -20.11 -49.00 9.97
C VAL A 376 -21.02 -50.14 10.45
N SER A 377 -22.09 -49.80 11.16
CA SER A 377 -23.17 -50.76 11.48
C SER A 377 -24.49 -50.05 11.83
N THR A 378 -25.19 -49.55 10.80
CA THR A 378 -26.63 -49.76 10.55
C THR A 378 -27.10 -48.87 9.38
N LEU A 379 -27.12 -49.44 8.17
CA LEU A 379 -28.10 -49.04 7.16
C LEU A 379 -29.49 -49.46 7.65
N PRO A 380 -30.52 -48.65 7.37
CA PRO A 380 -31.79 -49.22 6.90
C PRO A 380 -31.92 -49.10 5.38
N CYS A 381 -32.40 -50.16 4.74
CA CYS A 381 -32.70 -50.18 3.30
C CYS A 381 -33.95 -49.35 2.94
N GLY A 382 -34.01 -48.87 1.70
CA GLY A 382 -35.15 -48.14 1.12
C GLY A 382 -34.65 -47.19 0.02
N VAL A 383 -34.15 -47.69 -1.12
CA VAL A 383 -34.91 -48.14 -2.30
C VAL A 383 -35.59 -46.97 -3.03
N LEU A 384 -35.08 -46.73 -4.25
CA LEU A 384 -35.44 -45.71 -5.26
C LEU A 384 -34.92 -44.29 -5.00
#